data_AF-R7QZP2-F1
#
_entry.id   AF-R7QZP2-F1
#
_cell.length_a   1.000
_cell.length_b   1.000
_cell.length_c   1.000
_cell.angle_alpha   90.00
_cell.angle_beta   90.00
_cell.angle_gamma   90.00
#
_symmetry.space_group_name_H-M   'P 1'
#
loop_
_entity.id
_entity.type
_entity.pdbx_description
1 polymer ?
#
loop_
_entity_poly.entity_id
_entity_poly.type
_entity_poly.pdbx_seq_one_letter_code
_entity_poly.pdbx_strand_id
1 'polypeptide(L)'
;MEINRADYKTLLRVPGIGAKSAKRILQARRSARLDFPDLKKMGVVLKRALYFITCSGKMMYRTKLEENYICENLLRDKTQIPREIRESGYKQISLFDVGMTEPPQLCSAK
;
A
#
# COMPACT_ATOMS: atom_id res chain seq x y z
N MET A 1 10.31 5.02 2.83
CA MET A 1 10.10 6.48 2.98
C MET A 1 10.10 6.85 4.46
N GLU A 2 10.88 7.83 4.90
CA GLU A 2 10.94 8.22 6.32
C GLU A 2 9.79 9.16 6.73
N ILE A 3 8.95 8.73 7.68
CA ILE A 3 7.74 9.47 8.08
C ILE A 3 8.04 10.81 8.75
N ASN A 4 9.14 10.86 9.50
CA ASN A 4 9.53 12.06 10.25
C ASN A 4 10.05 13.18 9.33
N ARG A 5 10.36 12.88 8.06
CA ARG A 5 10.92 13.84 7.09
C ARG A 5 10.07 14.05 5.84
N ALA A 6 9.21 13.10 5.47
CA ALA A 6 8.42 13.14 4.24
C ALA A 6 7.55 14.41 4.11
N ASP A 7 7.44 14.99 2.92
CA ASP A 7 6.51 16.09 2.65
C ASP A 7 5.05 15.60 2.55
N TYR A 8 4.10 16.55 2.58
CA TYR A 8 2.67 16.24 2.53
C TYR A 8 2.26 15.42 1.31
N LYS A 9 2.80 15.76 0.12
CA LYS A 9 2.41 15.10 -1.13
C LYS A 9 2.94 13.67 -1.16
N THR A 10 4.14 13.45 -0.66
CA THR A 10 4.71 12.10 -0.56
C THR A 10 3.95 11.23 0.43
N LEU A 11 3.51 11.79 1.57
CA LEU A 11 2.65 11.06 2.52
C LEU A 11 1.34 10.57 1.87
N LEU A 12 0.72 11.38 1.01
CA LEU A 12 -0.53 11.02 0.32
C LEU A 12 -0.38 9.90 -0.72
N ARG A 13 0.84 9.62 -1.19
CA ARG A 13 1.10 8.52 -2.14
C ARG A 13 1.15 7.16 -1.46
N VAL A 14 1.28 7.12 -0.14
CA VAL A 14 1.41 5.86 0.61
C VAL A 14 0.04 5.23 0.85
N PRO A 15 -0.18 3.96 0.45
CA PRO A 15 -1.40 3.24 0.75
C PRO A 15 -1.71 3.21 2.26
N GLY A 16 -2.90 3.66 2.65
CA GLY A 16 -3.33 3.70 4.06
C GLY A 16 -3.02 5.02 4.80
N ILE A 17 -2.42 6.02 4.14
CA ILE A 17 -2.28 7.39 4.65
C ILE A 17 -3.22 8.30 3.85
N GLY A 18 -4.16 8.96 4.55
CA GLY A 18 -5.11 9.91 3.94
C GLY A 18 -4.82 11.35 4.32
N ALA A 19 -5.55 12.30 3.73
CA ALA A 19 -5.33 13.73 3.96
C ALA A 19 -5.40 14.14 5.44
N LYS A 20 -6.31 13.57 6.22
CA LYS A 20 -6.45 13.84 7.66
C LYS A 20 -5.26 13.29 8.46
N SER A 21 -4.88 12.03 8.24
CA SER A 21 -3.74 11.40 8.92
C SER A 21 -2.41 12.05 8.51
N ALA A 22 -2.22 12.39 7.24
CA ALA A 22 -1.06 13.13 6.76
C ALA A 22 -0.89 14.50 7.44
N LYS A 23 -1.98 15.25 7.63
CA LYS A 23 -1.95 16.53 8.39
C LYS A 23 -1.56 16.31 9.86
N ARG A 24 -2.09 15.27 10.51
CA ARG A 24 -1.73 14.92 11.90
C ARG A 24 -0.25 14.56 12.03
N ILE A 25 0.29 13.79 11.09
CA ILE A 25 1.72 13.42 11.04
C ILE A 25 2.58 14.68 10.95
N LEU A 26 2.24 15.59 10.05
CA LEU A 26 2.96 16.86 9.88
C LEU A 26 2.97 17.71 11.14
N GLN A 27 1.85 17.77 11.85
CA GLN A 27 1.74 18.53 13.09
C GLN A 27 2.53 17.85 14.23
N ALA A 28 2.31 16.56 14.44
CA ALA A 28 2.88 15.83 15.57
C ALA A 28 4.40 15.71 15.50
N ARG A 29 4.97 15.57 14.30
CA ARG A 29 6.43 15.46 14.14
C ARG A 29 7.20 16.74 14.46
N ARG A 30 6.51 17.87 14.61
CA ARG A 30 7.11 19.13 15.10
C ARG A 30 7.42 19.07 16.58
N SER A 31 6.67 18.27 17.33
CA SER A 31 6.78 18.18 18.79
C SER A 31 7.57 16.96 19.24
N ALA A 32 7.47 15.83 18.54
CA ALA A 32 8.16 14.60 18.90
C ALA A 32 8.48 13.76 17.66
N ARG A 33 9.46 12.84 17.78
CA ARG A 33 9.66 11.81 16.75
C ARG A 33 8.51 10.80 16.82
N LEU A 34 8.00 10.40 15.66
CA LEU A 34 6.88 9.48 15.54
C LEU A 34 7.38 8.05 15.38
N ASP A 35 6.76 7.13 16.11
CA ASP A 35 6.91 5.68 15.96
C ASP A 35 5.61 5.02 15.46
N PHE A 36 5.69 3.74 15.11
CA PHE A 36 4.55 2.98 14.57
C PHE A 36 3.28 3.04 15.43
N PRO A 37 3.34 2.95 16.78
CA PRO A 37 2.15 3.07 17.61
C PRO A 37 1.45 4.43 17.47
N ASP A 38 2.21 5.51 17.27
CA ASP A 38 1.66 6.86 17.11
C ASP A 38 0.93 6.99 15.79
N LEU A 39 1.49 6.42 14.72
CA LEU A 39 0.86 6.39 13.40
C LEU A 39 -0.47 5.64 13.44
N LYS A 40 -0.54 4.52 14.17
CA LYS A 40 -1.80 3.78 14.38
C LYS A 40 -2.84 4.66 15.08
N LYS A 41 -2.46 5.39 16.13
CA LYS A 41 -3.34 6.32 16.86
C LYS A 41 -3.80 7.50 15.99
N MET A 42 -2.96 7.98 15.06
CA MET A 42 -3.31 9.06 14.13
C MET A 42 -4.28 8.64 13.02
N GLY A 43 -4.56 7.34 12.89
CA GLY A 43 -5.44 6.77 11.88
C GLY A 43 -4.73 6.36 10.59
N VAL A 44 -3.43 6.05 10.66
CA VAL A 44 -2.72 5.40 9.55
C VAL A 44 -3.02 3.91 9.56
N VAL A 45 -3.39 3.36 8.40
CA VAL A 45 -3.60 1.92 8.25
C VAL A 45 -2.25 1.24 8.06
N LEU A 46 -1.61 0.88 9.18
CA LEU A 46 -0.27 0.27 9.19
C LEU A 46 -0.19 -0.97 8.30
N LYS A 47 -1.22 -1.83 8.26
CA LYS A 47 -1.25 -3.05 7.42
C LYS A 47 -0.92 -2.77 5.95
N ARG A 48 -1.31 -1.60 5.44
CA ARG A 48 -1.07 -1.16 4.05
C ARG A 48 0.20 -0.32 3.94
N ALA A 49 0.47 0.52 4.93
CA ALA A 49 1.58 1.47 4.90
C ALA A 49 2.95 0.87 5.28
N LEU A 50 2.99 -0.24 6.03
CA LEU A 50 4.21 -0.80 6.64
C LEU A 50 5.32 -1.14 5.65
N TYR A 51 4.99 -1.43 4.39
CA TYR A 51 5.95 -1.76 3.33
C TYR A 51 6.66 -0.53 2.78
N PHE A 52 6.05 0.65 2.92
CA PHE A 52 6.47 1.87 2.25
C PHE A 52 7.13 2.88 3.20
N ILE A 53 6.90 2.73 4.52
CA ILE A 53 7.33 3.72 5.51
C ILE A 53 8.38 3.18 6.47
N THR A 54 9.19 4.10 6.99
CA THR A 54 10.10 3.89 8.12
C THR A 54 9.84 4.94 9.18
N CYS A 55 10.15 4.58 10.42
CA CYS A 55 10.21 5.49 11.55
C CYS A 55 11.65 5.50 12.07
N SER A 56 12.31 6.67 12.03
CA SER A 56 13.70 6.82 12.47
C SER A 56 14.66 5.82 11.81
N GLY A 57 14.48 5.55 10.52
CA GLY A 57 15.30 4.61 9.75
C GLY A 57 15.02 3.13 10.02
N LYS A 58 14.02 2.80 10.85
CA LYS A 58 13.61 1.42 11.13
C LYS A 58 12.29 1.09 10.46
N MET A 59 12.21 -0.11 9.90
CA MET A 59 10.94 -0.73 9.51
C MET A 59 10.29 -1.39 10.74
N MET A 60 8.96 -1.54 10.73
CA MET A 60 8.24 -2.15 11.86
C MET A 60 8.62 -3.61 12.05
N TYR A 61 8.82 -4.31 10.92
CA TYR A 61 9.25 -5.69 10.85
C TYR A 61 10.32 -5.83 9.77
N ARG A 62 11.12 -6.90 9.84
CA ARG A 62 12.03 -7.32 8.77
C ARG A 62 11.19 -7.94 7.64
N THR A 63 10.41 -7.13 6.97
CA THR A 63 9.49 -7.57 5.92
C THR A 63 10.27 -7.85 4.64
N LYS A 64 9.97 -8.98 3.98
CA LYS A 64 10.54 -9.29 2.66
C LYS A 64 10.08 -8.22 1.66
N LEU A 65 11.04 -7.55 1.02
CA LEU A 65 10.78 -6.54 -0.01
C LEU A 65 10.65 -7.18 -1.39
N GLU A 66 9.90 -8.30 -1.46
CA GLU A 66 9.63 -9.03 -2.69
C GLU A 66 8.27 -8.57 -3.25
N GLU A 67 8.21 -8.27 -4.55
CA GLU A 67 7.02 -7.70 -5.20
C GLU A 67 5.79 -8.59 -4.98
N ASN A 68 5.90 -9.89 -5.29
CA ASN A 68 4.82 -10.86 -5.14
C ASN A 68 4.28 -10.90 -3.71
N TYR A 69 5.18 -10.84 -2.73
CA TYR A 69 4.83 -10.87 -1.31
C TYR A 69 4.06 -9.62 -0.89
N ILE A 70 4.48 -8.44 -1.36
CA ILE A 70 3.82 -7.17 -1.04
C ILE A 70 2.45 -7.12 -1.73
N CYS A 71 2.38 -7.43 -3.02
CA CYS A 71 1.15 -7.43 -3.79
C CYS A 71 0.11 -8.40 -3.21
N GLU A 72 0.49 -9.63 -2.86
CA GLU A 72 -0.44 -10.60 -2.26
C GLU A 72 -1.03 -10.10 -0.95
N ASN A 73 -0.20 -9.50 -0.09
CA ASN A 73 -0.66 -9.01 1.22
C ASN A 73 -1.46 -7.71 1.12
N LEU A 74 -1.16 -6.86 0.13
CA LEU A 74 -1.87 -5.60 -0.10
C LEU A 74 -3.23 -5.83 -0.76
N LEU A 75 -3.32 -6.80 -1.68
CA LEU A 75 -4.50 -7.11 -2.50
C LEU A 75 -5.29 -8.32 -1.96
N ARG A 76 -4.96 -8.82 -0.77
CA ARG A 76 -5.53 -10.04 -0.17
C ARG A 76 -7.05 -10.00 0.09
N ASP A 77 -7.73 -8.90 -0.19
CA ASP A 77 -9.18 -8.80 -0.08
C ASP A 77 -9.85 -9.50 -1.27
N LYS A 78 -9.97 -10.83 -1.15
CA LYS A 78 -10.29 -11.78 -2.23
C LYS A 78 -11.79 -11.90 -2.54
N THR A 79 -12.64 -11.08 -1.93
CA THR A 79 -14.10 -11.20 -2.04
C THR A 79 -14.65 -10.70 -3.38
N GLN A 80 -13.88 -9.91 -4.13
CA GLN A 80 -14.32 -9.24 -5.36
C GLN A 80 -13.60 -9.72 -6.62
N ILE A 81 -12.70 -10.72 -6.52
CA ILE A 81 -11.85 -11.15 -7.64
C ILE A 81 -12.19 -12.60 -8.02
N PRO A 82 -12.58 -12.86 -9.29
CA PRO A 82 -12.77 -14.22 -9.82
C PRO A 82 -11.58 -15.13 -9.56
N ARG A 83 -11.85 -16.44 -9.39
CA ARG A 83 -10.83 -17.42 -9.01
C ARG A 83 -9.73 -17.55 -10.06
N GLU A 84 -10.06 -17.50 -11.36
CA GLU A 84 -9.04 -17.63 -12.42
C GLU A 84 -8.00 -16.49 -12.36
N ILE A 85 -8.46 -15.26 -12.12
CA ILE A 85 -7.60 -14.07 -11.98
C ILE A 85 -6.76 -14.12 -10.69
N ARG A 86 -7.25 -14.80 -9.65
CA ARG A 86 -6.48 -15.02 -8.43
C ARG A 86 -5.34 -16.02 -8.60
N GLU A 87 -5.48 -16.99 -9.50
CA GLU A 87 -4.49 -18.04 -9.73
C GLU A 87 -3.38 -17.58 -10.70
N SER A 88 -3.62 -16.56 -11.52
CA SER A 88 -2.62 -15.96 -12.42
C SER A 88 -1.53 -15.11 -11.72
N GLY A 89 -1.62 -14.91 -10.41
CA GLY A 89 -0.70 -14.07 -9.65
C GLY A 89 -0.91 -12.56 -9.86
N TYR A 90 -0.18 -11.73 -9.11
CA TYR A 90 -0.25 -10.27 -9.22
C TYR A 90 0.91 -9.75 -10.06
N LYS A 91 0.62 -9.04 -11.15
CA LYS A 91 1.61 -8.39 -12.02
C LYS A 91 1.16 -6.97 -12.36
N GLN A 92 2.10 -6.02 -12.37
CA GLN A 92 1.84 -4.68 -12.91
C GLN A 92 1.59 -4.77 -14.43
N ILE A 93 0.51 -4.15 -14.91
CA ILE A 93 0.27 -4.00 -16.35
C ILE A 93 1.34 -3.08 -16.95
N SER A 94 2.01 -3.55 -18.00
CA SER A 94 2.88 -2.68 -18.80
C SER A 94 2.03 -1.82 -19.73
N LEU A 95 2.43 -0.57 -19.95
CA LEU A 95 1.83 0.29 -20.96
C LEU A 95 1.89 -0.36 -22.37
N PHE A 96 2.90 -1.20 -22.60
CA PHE A 96 3.12 -1.93 -23.86
C PHE A 96 2.39 -3.28 -23.94
N ASP A 97 1.81 -3.77 -22.83
CA ASP A 97 1.01 -5.00 -22.84
C ASP A 97 -0.43 -4.73 -23.36
N VAL A 98 -0.83 -3.46 -23.52
CA VAL A 98 -2.17 -3.02 -23.99
C VAL A 98 -2.25 -3.05 -25.53
N GLY A 99 -1.63 -4.06 -26.14
CA GLY A 99 -1.72 -4.36 -27.55
C GLY A 99 -1.87 -5.86 -27.71
N MET A 100 -3.10 -6.31 -27.99
CA MET A 100 -3.50 -7.71 -28.21
C MET A 100 -3.70 -8.55 -26.93
N THR A 101 -4.81 -8.31 -26.24
CA THR A 101 -5.53 -9.41 -25.59
C THR A 101 -7.02 -9.15 -25.75
N GLU A 102 -7.69 -10.09 -26.42
CA GLU A 102 -9.16 -10.22 -26.36
C GLU A 102 -9.60 -10.05 -24.89
N PRO A 103 -10.64 -9.26 -24.60
CA PRO A 103 -11.15 -9.16 -23.25
C PRO A 103 -11.45 -10.57 -22.73
N PRO A 104 -11.15 -10.88 -21.46
CA PRO A 104 -11.56 -12.16 -20.88
C PRO A 104 -13.07 -12.30 -21.11
N GLN A 105 -13.45 -13.33 -21.87
CA GLN A 105 -14.84 -13.60 -22.17
C GLN A 105 -15.56 -13.74 -20.83
N LEU A 106 -16.41 -12.76 -20.53
CA LEU A 106 -17.36 -12.83 -19.44
C LEU A 106 -18.29 -14.01 -19.80
N CYS A 107 -18.00 -15.20 -19.27
CA CYS A 107 -18.82 -16.39 -19.47
C CYS A 107 -20.28 -16.01 -19.18
N SER A 108 -21.11 -16.06 -20.21
CA SER A 108 -22.54 -15.79 -20.10
C SER A 108 -23.14 -16.75 -19.08
N ALA A 109 -23.77 -16.18 -18.06
CA ALA A 109 -24.62 -16.93 -17.14
C ALA A 109 -25.70 -17.66 -17.95
N LYS A 110 -25.81 -18.95 -17.71
CA LYS A 110 -26.91 -19.79 -18.21
C LYS A 110 -27.79 -20.16 -17.02
#